data_AF-A0A6V8F0Z9-F1
#
_entry.id   AF-A0A6V8F0Z9-F1
#
_cell.length_a   1.000
_cell.length_b   1.000
_cell.length_c   1.000
_cell.angle_alpha   90.00
_cell.angle_beta   90.00
_cell.angle_gamma   90.00
#
_symmetry.space_group_name_H-M   'P 1'
#
loop_
_entity.id
_entity.type
_entity.pdbx_description
1 polymer ?
#
loop_
_entity_poly.entity_id
_entity_poly.type
_entity_poly.pdbx_seq_one_letter_code
_entity_poly.pdbx_strand_id
1 'polypeptide(L)'
;MKILQIIKTFTHVLLTIVIIIFIVTGIGITNYHIIDEITAGALSKVTLFQIHSNLPIPLIVLLIAHIGFTIGKKFHRKHQASAEE
;
A
#
# COMPACT_ATOMS: atom_id res chain seq x y z
N MET A 1 8.42 -18.61 -15.19
CA MET A 1 7.16 -18.14 -14.58
C MET A 1 7.14 -16.61 -14.49
N LYS A 2 6.78 -15.92 -15.58
CA LYS A 2 6.76 -14.44 -15.66
C LYS A 2 5.65 -13.80 -14.79
N ILE A 3 4.53 -14.50 -14.65
CA ILE A 3 3.34 -14.05 -13.89
C ILE A 3 3.64 -13.79 -12.41
N LEU A 4 4.42 -14.64 -11.74
CA LEU A 4 4.77 -14.43 -10.34
C LEU A 4 5.62 -13.16 -10.12
N GLN A 5 6.51 -12.84 -11.06
CA GLN A 5 7.31 -11.62 -10.99
C GLN A 5 6.45 -10.37 -11.24
N ILE A 6 5.51 -10.45 -12.18
CA ILE A 6 4.55 -9.37 -12.46
C ILE A 6 3.69 -9.10 -11.23
N ILE A 7 3.12 -10.14 -10.59
CA ILE A 7 2.33 -9.99 -9.37
C ILE A 7 3.14 -9.33 -8.26
N LYS A 8 4.41 -9.74 -8.07
CA LYS A 8 5.28 -9.13 -7.05
C LYS A 8 5.50 -7.64 -7.31
N THR A 9 5.86 -7.27 -8.53
CA THR A 9 6.08 -5.86 -8.90
C THR A 9 4.79 -5.06 -8.76
N PHE A 10 3.67 -5.63 -9.19
CA PHE A 10 2.36 -5.01 -9.09
C PHE A 10 1.95 -4.77 -7.63
N THR A 11 2.06 -5.77 -6.75
CA THR A 11 1.78 -5.61 -5.31
C THR A 11 2.68 -4.56 -4.67
N HIS A 12 3.95 -4.48 -5.07
CA HIS A 12 4.87 -3.47 -4.53
C HIS A 12 4.49 -2.05 -4.97
N VAL A 13 4.26 -1.84 -6.28
CA VAL A 13 3.84 -0.54 -6.82
C VAL A 13 2.50 -0.12 -6.25
N LEU A 14 1.53 -1.05 -6.17
CA LEU A 14 0.21 -0.79 -5.60
C LEU A 14 0.31 -0.41 -4.12
N LEU A 15 1.15 -1.10 -3.33
CA LEU A 15 1.39 -0.75 -1.93
C LEU A 15 1.97 0.66 -1.80
N THR A 16 2.94 1.03 -2.63
CA THR A 16 3.51 2.39 -2.66
C THR A 16 2.45 3.43 -2.96
N ILE A 17 1.61 3.21 -3.97
CA ILE A 17 0.52 4.13 -4.33
C ILE A 17 -0.46 4.30 -3.17
N VAL A 18 -0.89 3.20 -2.54
CA VAL A 18 -1.84 3.25 -1.43
C VAL A 18 -1.25 4.00 -0.22
N ILE A 19 0.04 3.80 0.08
CA ILE A 19 0.72 4.55 1.15
C ILE A 19 0.75 6.05 0.85
N ILE A 20 1.07 6.44 -0.39
CA ILE A 20 1.09 7.85 -0.79
C ILE A 20 -0.31 8.46 -0.62
N ILE A 21 -1.36 7.79 -1.09
CA ILE A 21 -2.74 8.25 -0.94
C ILE A 21 -3.12 8.35 0.54
N PHE A 22 -2.71 7.39 1.37
CA PHE A 22 -2.96 7.41 2.81
C PHE A 22 -2.33 8.64 3.49
N ILE A 23 -1.09 8.97 3.14
CA ILE A 23 -0.39 10.16 3.66
C ILE A 23 -1.07 11.44 3.16
N VAL A 24 -1.35 11.55 1.86
CA VAL A 24 -1.98 12.74 1.26
C VAL A 24 -3.37 12.97 1.85
N THR A 25 -4.18 11.92 2.04
CA THR A 25 -5.50 12.03 2.68
C THR A 25 -5.39 12.42 4.15
N GLY A 26 -4.40 11.90 4.89
CA GLY A 26 -4.12 12.32 6.26
C GLY A 26 -3.77 13.82 6.34
N ILE A 27 -2.85 14.28 5.49
CA ILE A 27 -2.48 15.70 5.39
C ILE A 27 -3.68 16.56 4.98
N GLY A 28 -4.51 16.06 4.07
CA GLY A 28 -5.73 16.73 3.62
C GLY A 28 -6.80 16.84 4.69
N ILE A 29 -6.87 15.90 5.64
CA ILE A 29 -7.75 16.01 6.82
C ILE A 29 -7.23 17.07 7.79
N THR A 30 -5.91 17.13 8.01
CA THR A 30 -5.28 18.11 8.90
C THR A 30 -5.32 19.52 8.31
N ASN A 31 -5.05 19.66 7.01
CA ASN A 31 -5.01 20.93 6.28
C ASN A 31 -6.13 21.01 5.24
N TYR A 32 -7.37 20.88 5.70
CA TYR A 32 -8.54 20.85 4.82
C TYR A 32 -8.63 22.07 3.90
N HIS A 33 -8.24 23.25 4.38
CA HIS A 33 -8.31 24.50 3.59
C HIS A 33 -7.51 24.42 2.28
N ILE A 34 -6.32 23.81 2.32
CA ILE A 34 -5.44 23.69 1.14
C ILE A 34 -6.08 22.77 0.10
N ILE A 35 -6.65 21.64 0.54
CA ILE A 35 -7.31 20.70 -0.36
C ILE A 35 -8.63 21.25 -0.88
N ASP A 36 -9.39 21.97 -0.05
CA ASP A 36 -10.63 22.62 -0.43
C ASP A 36 -10.39 23.66 -1.54
N GLU A 37 -9.36 24.49 -1.41
CA GLU A 37 -8.94 25.46 -2.44
C GLU A 37 -8.49 24.77 -3.74
N ILE A 38 -7.65 23.73 -3.66
CA ILE A 38 -7.15 23.00 -4.84
C ILE A 38 -8.26 22.23 -5.54
N THR A 39 -9.26 21.75 -4.80
CA THR A 39 -10.38 20.98 -5.34
C THR A 39 -11.63 21.83 -5.60
N ALA A 40 -11.55 23.15 -5.42
CA ALA A 40 -12.67 24.09 -5.52
C ALA A 40 -13.91 23.61 -4.74
N GLY A 41 -13.70 23.02 -3.56
CA GLY A 41 -14.76 22.46 -2.70
C GLY A 41 -15.30 21.09 -3.14
N ALA A 42 -14.76 20.45 -4.19
CA ALA A 42 -15.19 19.12 -4.61
C ALA A 42 -14.86 18.03 -3.58
N LEU A 43 -13.79 18.21 -2.80
CA LEU A 43 -13.36 17.28 -1.77
C LEU A 43 -13.57 17.88 -0.37
N SER A 44 -14.78 17.67 0.16
CA SER A 44 -15.09 18.05 1.55
C SER A 44 -14.28 17.24 2.56
N LYS A 45 -13.99 17.84 3.72
CA LYS A 45 -13.34 17.19 4.88
C LYS A 45 -14.00 15.86 5.26
N VAL A 46 -15.33 15.76 5.11
CA VAL A 46 -16.09 14.53 5.40
C VAL A 46 -15.70 13.40 4.43
N THR A 47 -15.61 13.71 3.13
CA THR A 47 -15.22 12.75 2.09
C THR A 47 -13.78 12.28 2.27
N LEU A 48 -12.86 13.21 2.55
CA LEU A 48 -11.45 12.90 2.88
C LEU A 48 -11.34 11.98 4.10
N PHE A 49 -12.13 12.24 5.14
CA PHE A 49 -12.17 11.42 6.34
C PHE A 49 -12.68 10.01 6.05
N GLN A 50 -13.79 9.87 5.30
CA GLN A 50 -14.32 8.56 4.90
C GLN A 50 -13.30 7.75 4.08
N ILE A 51 -12.63 8.40 3.13
CA ILE A 51 -11.58 7.77 2.31
C ILE A 51 -10.43 7.32 3.21
N HIS A 52 -9.91 8.19 4.07
CA HIS A 52 -8.79 7.88 4.95
C HIS A 52 -9.13 6.79 5.96
N SER A 53 -10.35 6.78 6.51
CA SER A 53 -10.79 5.75 7.46
C SER A 53 -10.98 4.38 6.81
N ASN A 54 -11.30 4.31 5.52
CA ASN A 54 -11.46 3.04 4.81
C ASN A 54 -10.16 2.52 4.17
N LEU A 55 -9.17 3.39 3.90
CA LEU A 55 -7.86 3.02 3.36
C LEU A 55 -6.96 2.09 4.23
N PRO A 56 -7.00 2.09 5.58
CA PRO A 56 -6.13 1.22 6.36
C PRO A 56 -6.41 -0.26 6.13
N ILE A 57 -7.67 -0.64 5.87
CA ILE A 57 -8.05 -2.03 5.59
C ILE A 57 -7.32 -2.57 4.34
N PRO A 58 -7.45 -1.97 3.13
CA PRO A 58 -6.72 -2.42 1.96
C PRO A 58 -5.21 -2.29 2.12
N LEU A 59 -4.71 -1.28 2.86
CA LEU A 59 -3.29 -1.11 3.13
C LEU A 59 -2.71 -2.27 3.95
N ILE A 60 -3.40 -2.69 5.02
CA ILE A 60 -2.98 -3.83 5.86
C ILE A 60 -3.00 -5.12 5.04
N VAL A 61 -4.06 -5.37 4.27
CA VAL A 61 -4.17 -6.57 3.43
C VAL A 61 -3.03 -6.63 2.40
N LEU A 62 -2.76 -5.52 1.72
CA LEU A 62 -1.65 -5.43 0.76
C LEU A 62 -0.29 -5.60 1.43
N LEU A 63 -0.11 -5.04 2.63
CA LEU A 63 1.13 -5.14 3.38
C LEU A 63 1.42 -6.59 3.79
N ILE A 64 0.41 -7.30 4.31
CA ILE A 64 0.51 -8.72 4.66
C ILE A 64 0.85 -9.54 3.41
N ALA A 65 0.17 -9.29 2.30
CA ALA A 65 0.47 -9.97 1.03
C ALA A 65 1.93 -9.70 0.59
N HIS A 66 2.36 -8.44 0.61
CA HIS A 66 3.72 -8.05 0.22
C HIS A 66 4.80 -8.73 1.09
N ILE A 67 4.57 -8.76 2.41
CA ILE A 67 5.46 -9.40 3.38
C ILE A 67 5.49 -10.92 3.15
N GLY A 68 4.33 -11.56 3.00
CA GLY A 68 4.22 -13.00 2.73
C GLY A 68 4.96 -13.42 1.46
N PHE A 69 4.77 -12.70 0.35
CA PHE A 69 5.49 -12.94 -0.90
C PHE A 69 7.00 -12.69 -0.79
N THR A 70 7.41 -11.73 0.03
CA THR A 70 8.83 -11.36 0.18
C THR A 70 9.58 -12.33 1.11
N ILE A 71 8.98 -12.68 2.25
CA ILE A 71 9.58 -13.57 3.26
C ILE A 71 9.51 -15.03 2.81
N GLY A 72 8.40 -15.49 2.24
CA GLY A 72 8.24 -16.87 1.77
C GLY A 72 9.30 -17.26 0.73
N LYS A 73 9.69 -16.32 -0.13
CA LYS A 73 10.78 -16.52 -1.10
C LYS A 73 12.17 -16.62 -0.45
N LYS A 74 12.40 -15.95 0.69
CA LYS A 74 13.69 -15.99 1.40
C LYS A 74 13.87 -17.33 2.14
N PHE A 75 12.79 -17.93 2.62
CA PHE A 75 12.82 -19.20 3.34
C PHE A 75 13.09 -20.41 2.41
N HIS A 76 12.50 -20.40 1.21
CA HIS A 76 12.70 -21.48 0.22
C HIS A 76 14.13 -21.56 -0.34
N ARG A 77 14.91 -20.46 -0.31
CA ARG A 77 16.34 -20.49 -0.69
C ARG A 77 17.25 -21.01 0.42
N LYS A 78 16.84 -20.91 1.69
CA LYS A 78 17.67 -21.35 2.82
C LYS A 78 17.62 -22.87 3.02
N HIS A 79 16.51 -23.52 2.67
CA HIS A 79 16.37 -24.98 2.80
C HIS A 79 17.14 -25.78 1.73
N GLN A 80 17.53 -25.15 0.61
CA GLN A 80 18.35 -25.81 -0.42
C GLN A 80 19.86 -25.76 -0.12
N ALA A 81 20.34 -24.75 0.62
CA ALA A 81 21.76 -24.62 0.94
C ALA A 81 22.24 -25.55 2.08
N SER A 82 21.32 -26.15 2.85
CA SER A 82 21.65 -27.02 3.98
C SER A 82 21.49 -28.51 3.66
N ALA A 83 21.09 -28.86 2.44
CA ALA A 83 20.99 -30.25 1.95
C ALA A 83 22.17 -30.63 1.03
N GLU A 84 23.13 -29.73 0.85
CA GLU A 84 24.36 -29.93 0.06
C GLU A 84 25.64 -29.95 0.94
N GLU A 85 25.51 -29.87 2.27
CA GLU A 85 26.58 -30.11 3.26
C GLU A 85 26.37 -31.46 3.96
#